data_AF-A0A9X3XKZ7-F1
#
_entry.id   AF-A0A9X3XKZ7-F1
#
_cell.length_a   1.000
_cell.length_b   1.000
_cell.length_c   1.000
_cell.angle_alpha   90.00
_cell.angle_beta   90.00
_cell.angle_gamma   90.00
#
_symmetry.space_group_name_H-M   'P 1'
#
loop_
_entity.id
_entity.type
_entity.pdbx_description
1 polymer ?
#
loop_
_entity_poly.entity_id
_entity_poly.type
_entity_poly.pdbx_seq_one_letter_code
_entity_poly.pdbx_strand_id
1 'polypeptide(L)' 'MARIQISYENEIEKLKILEVLSKGIKINKISKPSKTGRYYRVYVDIE' A
#
# COMPACT_ATOMS: atom_id res chain seq x y z
N MET A 1 7.32 -6.96 -12.22
CA MET A 1 7.91 -6.57 -10.92
C MET A 1 8.06 -5.06 -10.82
N ALA A 2 7.04 -4.42 -10.26
CA ALA A 2 7.06 -3.01 -9.90
C ALA A 2 6.84 -2.87 -8.40
N ARG A 3 7.40 -1.80 -7.82
CA ARG A 3 7.23 -1.48 -6.41
C ARG A 3 6.50 -0.15 -6.29
N ILE A 4 5.28 -0.20 -5.76
CA ILE A 4 4.42 0.98 -5.58
C ILE A 4 4.56 1.46 -4.14
N GLN A 5 4.70 2.77 -3.95
CA GLN A 5 4.61 3.40 -2.64
C GLN A 5 3.20 3.94 -2.44
N ILE A 6 2.54 3.51 -1.37
CA ILE A 6 1.22 4.01 -0.96
C ILE A 6 1.40 4.86 0.28
N SER A 7 0.87 6.08 0.26
CA SER A 7 0.75 6.92 1.46
C SER A 7 -0.71 6.98 1.89
N TYR A 8 -0.99 6.90 3.19
CA TYR A 8 -2.34 6.93 3.75
C TYR A 8 -2.34 7.57 5.15
N GLU A 9 -3.41 8.24 5.54
CA GLU A 9 -3.54 8.84 6.89
C GLU A 9 -4.08 7.85 7.91
N ASN A 10 -5.01 6.99 7.50
CA ASN A 10 -5.75 6.09 8.38
C ASN A 10 -5.88 4.68 7.77
N GLU A 11 -6.26 3.70 8.60
CA GLU A 11 -6.36 2.30 8.17
C GLU A 11 -7.47 2.07 7.14
N ILE A 12 -8.55 2.85 7.18
CA ILE A 12 -9.68 2.72 6.23
C ILE A 12 -9.20 3.07 4.82
N GLU A 13 -8.44 4.15 4.69
CA GLU A 13 -7.85 4.58 3.41
C GLU A 13 -6.87 3.53 2.88
N LYS A 14 -6.01 2.99 3.75
CA LYS A 14 -5.10 1.87 3.40
C LYS A 14 -5.86 0.69 2.82
N LEU A 15 -6.94 0.25 3.48
CA LEU A 15 -7.72 -0.91 3.05
C LEU A 15 -8.37 -0.69 1.69
N LYS A 16 -8.97 0.49 1.45
CA LYS A 16 -9.57 0.83 0.16
C LYS A 16 -8.55 0.78 -0.98
N ILE A 17 -7.35 1.35 -0.78
CA ILE A 17 -6.31 1.36 -1.81
C ILE A 17 -5.84 -0.07 -2.11
N LEU A 18 -5.61 -0.89 -1.07
CA LEU A 18 -5.21 -2.29 -1.25
C LEU A 18 -6.29 -3.12 -1.94
N GLU A 19 -7.57 -2.90 -1.61
CA GLU A 19 -8.69 -3.59 -2.25
C GLU A 19 -8.72 -3.28 -3.75
N VAL A 20 -8.64 -2.00 -4.12
CA VAL A 20 -8.62 -1.59 -5.54
C VAL A 20 -7.40 -2.17 -6.27
N LEU A 21 -6.22 -2.12 -5.67
CA LEU A 21 -5.01 -2.71 -6.25
C LEU A 21 -5.14 -4.21 -6.48
N SER A 22 -5.71 -4.94 -5.50
CA SER A 22 -5.89 -6.40 -5.57
C SER A 22 -6.87 -6.85 -6.66
N LYS A 23 -7.77 -5.98 -7.12
CA LYS A 23 -8.74 -6.31 -8.19
C LYS A 23 -8.09 -6.42 -9.57
N GLY A 24 -7.04 -5.64 -9.82
CA GLY A 24 -6.39 -5.57 -11.12
C GLY A 24 -5.03 -6.26 -11.17
N ILE A 25 -4.33 -6.35 -10.04
CA ILE A 25 -2.93 -6.78 -10.00
C ILE A 25 -2.69 -7.68 -8.78
N LYS A 26 -1.88 -8.72 -8.98
CA LYS A 26 -1.48 -9.63 -7.91
C LYS A 26 -0.45 -8.95 -7.01
N ILE A 27 -0.80 -8.80 -5.74
CA ILE A 27 0.09 -8.26 -4.71
C ILE A 27 0.96 -9.40 -4.17
N ASN A 28 2.27 -9.28 -4.34
CA ASN A 28 3.23 -10.28 -3.86
C ASN A 28 3.65 -10.01 -2.41
N LYS A 29 3.91 -8.75 -2.05
CA LYS A 29 4.40 -8.39 -0.73
C LYS A 29 3.99 -6.99 -0.34
N ILE A 30 3.67 -6.80 0.94
CA ILE A 30 3.44 -5.49 1.54
C ILE A 30 4.49 -5.30 2.63
N SER A 31 5.22 -4.18 2.60
CA SER A 31 6.20 -3.85 3.63
C SER A 31 5.53 -3.45 4.93
N LYS A 32 6.31 -3.47 6.02
CA LYS A 32 5.86 -2.86 7.28
C LYS A 32 5.51 -1.38 7.05
N PRO A 33 4.44 -0.87 7.69
CA PRO A 33 4.09 0.53 7.59
C PRO A 33 5.12 1.39 8.31
N SER A 34 5.56 2.45 7.65
CA SER A 34 6.46 3.46 8.19
C SER A 34 5.69 4.77 8.34
N LYS A 35 5.81 5.42 9.49
CA LYS A 35 5.21 6.73 9.72
C LYS A 35 6.16 7.82 9.22
N THR A 36 5.66 8.70 8.36
CA THR A 36 6.41 9.87 7.88
C THR A 36 5.54 11.12 8.09
N GLY A 37 5.82 11.85 9.18
CA GLY A 37 5.03 13.01 9.58
C GLY A 37 3.59 12.62 9.95
N ARG A 38 2.62 13.20 9.23
CA ARG A 38 1.18 12.94 9.42
C ARG A 38 0.68 11.67 8.72
N TYR A 39 1.45 11.13 7.77
CA TYR A 39 1.05 10.01 6.93
C TYR A 39 1.80 8.73 7.28
N TYR A 40 1.18 7.59 7.01
CA TYR A 40 1.84 6.30 6.92
C TYR A 40 2.21 5.99 5.48
N ARG A 41 3.25 5.18 5.30
CA ARG A 41 3.74 4.71 4.01
C ARG A 41 3.95 3.21 4.04
N VAL A 42 3.48 2.53 3.00
CA VAL A 42 3.80 1.12 2.74
C VAL A 42 4.31 0.99 1.31
N TYR A 43 5.24 0.06 1.12
CA TYR A 43 5.63 -0.37 -0.21
C TYR A 43 4.92 -1.67 -0.53
N VAL A 44 4.36 -1.73 -1.74
CA VAL A 44 3.67 -2.90 -2.26
C VAL A 44 4.42 -3.38 -3.49
N ASP A 45 4.93 -4.60 -3.41
CA ASP A 45 5.54 -5.29 -4.53
C ASP A 45 4.43 -5.98 -5.31
N ILE A 46 4.32 -5.63 -6.59
CA ILE A 46 3.32 -6.17 -7.52
C ILE A 46 4.00 -6.91 -8.68
N GLU A 47 3.32 -7.95 -9.14
CA GLU A 47 3.79 -8.83 -10.22
C GLU A 47 3.57 -8.19 -11.60
#